data_AF-A0A847JBF6-F1
#
_entry.id   AF-A0A847JBF6-F1
#
_cell.length_a   1.000
_cell.length_b   1.000
_cell.length_c   1.000
_cell.angle_alpha   90.00
_cell.angle_beta   90.00
_cell.angle_gamma   90.00
#
_symmetry.space_group_name_H-M   'P 1'
#
loop_
_entity.id
_entity.type
_entity.pdbx_description
1 polymer ?
#
loop_
_entity_poly.entity_id
_entity_poly.type
_entity_poly.pdbx_seq_one_letter_code
_entity_poly.pdbx_strand_id
1 'polypeptide(L)'
;MAEVGAWLVRRGPDVRSDNLKIAVDHVSSDLRGIREGDGLLLVEEKSGSLDVAFFARIYRVRRGLDETALLLDGLLPVEPPRPSRDFGIQPPTVAVSRLEWPTFESALKTACGIDFPALPIIEGKTPEERNHIRDLLQWAVEDDLLGPADGPVEEIVGMSVRDRYLVGKLAPPDTRVPDDQVEDLPDAATANPEGDDREAEASTSNSLVPSSFGFTFCVDGSAKAVEVRASWGRYERTESERTTEDGKPIRCWKRI
;
A
#
# COMPACT_ATOMS: atom_id res chain seq x y z
N MET A 1 14.91 -1.37 -17.66
CA MET A 1 14.91 -0.59 -16.41
C MET A 1 13.82 0.46 -16.57
N ALA A 2 12.82 0.47 -15.68
CA ALA A 2 11.80 1.51 -15.73
C ALA A 2 12.45 2.87 -15.44
N GLU A 3 12.02 3.90 -16.15
CA GLU A 3 12.53 5.26 -16.00
C GLU A 3 12.11 5.80 -14.61
N VAL A 4 13.08 6.22 -13.80
CA VAL A 4 12.83 6.73 -12.44
C VAL A 4 12.09 8.07 -12.55
N GLY A 5 10.97 8.20 -11.84
CA GLY A 5 10.21 9.43 -11.78
C GLY A 5 10.66 10.37 -10.67
N ALA A 6 10.29 11.64 -10.79
CA ALA A 6 10.40 12.61 -9.70
C ALA A 6 9.05 13.27 -9.42
N TRP A 7 8.78 13.53 -8.14
CA TRP A 7 7.51 14.09 -7.66
C TRP A 7 7.74 15.27 -6.73
N LEU A 8 6.97 16.32 -6.95
CA LEU A 8 6.92 17.51 -6.12
C LEU A 8 5.70 17.42 -5.21
N VAL A 9 5.93 17.46 -3.91
CA VAL A 9 4.90 17.39 -2.88
C VAL A 9 4.85 18.70 -2.11
N ARG A 10 3.69 19.34 -2.05
CA ARG A 10 3.45 20.55 -1.26
C ARG A 10 2.83 20.19 0.07
N ARG A 11 3.48 20.58 1.17
CA ARG A 11 2.88 20.48 2.51
C ARG A 11 1.67 21.41 2.60
N GLY A 12 0.55 20.88 3.08
CA GLY A 12 -0.73 21.56 3.13
C GLY A 12 -1.77 20.75 3.92
N PRO A 13 -3.05 21.13 3.88
CA PRO A 13 -4.11 20.41 4.58
C PRO A 13 -4.26 18.95 4.11
N ASP A 14 -4.05 18.71 2.81
CA ASP A 14 -4.24 17.40 2.17
C ASP A 14 -2.97 16.51 2.22
N VAL A 15 -1.87 17.03 2.78
CA VAL A 15 -0.58 16.34 2.86
C VAL A 15 -0.06 16.38 4.28
N ARG A 16 -0.09 15.22 4.94
CA ARG A 16 0.45 15.03 6.28
C ARG A 16 1.82 14.38 6.18
N SER A 17 2.86 15.10 6.60
CA SER A 17 4.21 14.56 6.73
C SER A 17 4.55 14.30 8.19
N ASP A 18 5.00 13.08 8.47
CA ASP A 18 5.56 12.67 9.75
C ASP A 18 6.85 11.88 9.50
N ASN A 19 7.99 12.53 9.76
CA ASN A 19 9.33 11.98 9.55
C ASN A 19 9.51 11.34 8.15
N LEU A 20 9.49 10.00 8.10
CA LEU A 20 9.75 9.17 6.92
C LEU A 20 8.45 8.68 6.24
N LYS A 21 7.30 9.25 6.60
CA LYS A 21 5.99 8.96 6.02
C LYS A 21 5.33 10.24 5.53
N ILE A 22 4.82 10.20 4.31
CA ILE A 22 3.97 11.25 3.74
C ILE A 22 2.62 10.62 3.37
N ALA A 23 1.55 11.05 4.02
CA ALA A 23 0.18 10.67 3.68
C ALA A 23 -0.45 11.78 2.83
N VAL A 24 -1.03 11.39 1.69
CA VAL A 24 -1.67 12.29 0.72
C VAL A 24 -3.11 11.86 0.50
N ASP A 25 -4.04 12.78 0.68
CA ASP A 25 -5.47 12.53 0.49
C ASP A 25 -5.82 12.47 -1.00
N HIS A 26 -6.60 11.45 -1.41
CA HIS A 26 -6.91 11.16 -2.82
C HIS A 26 -7.73 12.25 -3.52
N VAL A 27 -8.46 13.08 -2.77
CA VAL A 27 -9.29 14.16 -3.31
C VAL A 27 -8.43 15.25 -3.98
N SER A 28 -7.15 15.35 -3.59
CA SER A 28 -6.28 16.46 -3.94
C SER A 28 -5.23 16.16 -5.02
N SER A 29 -5.05 14.90 -5.45
CA SER A 29 -3.90 14.49 -6.30
C SER A 29 -4.10 13.20 -7.10
N ASP A 30 -3.60 13.17 -8.35
CA ASP A 30 -3.48 11.93 -9.12
C ASP A 30 -2.15 11.22 -8.79
N LEU A 31 -2.24 10.14 -8.01
CA LEU A 31 -1.09 9.40 -7.49
C LEU A 31 -0.82 8.10 -8.27
N ARG A 32 -1.57 7.86 -9.37
CA ARG A 32 -1.50 6.61 -10.16
C ARG A 32 -0.15 6.39 -10.84
N GLY A 33 0.67 7.43 -10.98
CA GLY A 33 2.00 7.34 -11.58
C GLY A 33 3.15 7.06 -10.61
N ILE A 34 2.95 7.23 -9.29
CA ILE A 34 4.04 7.17 -8.31
C ILE A 34 4.50 5.73 -8.11
N ARG A 35 5.81 5.49 -8.18
CA ARG A 35 6.40 4.15 -8.03
C ARG A 35 7.46 4.13 -6.94
N GLU A 36 7.75 2.92 -6.48
CA GLU A 36 8.90 2.66 -5.62
C GLU A 36 10.19 2.96 -6.38
N GLY A 37 11.14 3.58 -5.69
CA GLY A 37 12.39 4.08 -6.25
C GLY A 37 12.32 5.50 -6.82
N ASP A 38 11.13 6.09 -6.98
CA ASP A 38 10.98 7.46 -7.48
C ASP A 38 11.58 8.48 -6.48
N GLY A 39 12.08 9.59 -7.03
CA GLY A 39 12.51 10.74 -6.25
C GLY A 39 11.33 11.58 -5.77
N LEU A 40 11.44 12.11 -4.55
CA LEU A 40 10.44 12.97 -3.94
C LEU A 40 11.11 14.24 -3.43
N LEU A 41 10.52 15.39 -3.73
CA LEU A 41 10.90 16.69 -3.19
C LEU A 41 9.70 17.28 -2.46
N LEU A 42 9.88 17.62 -1.18
CA LEU A 42 8.83 18.26 -0.38
C LEU A 42 9.11 19.76 -0.24
N VAL A 43 8.09 20.58 -0.54
CA VAL A 43 8.11 22.02 -0.32
C VAL A 43 7.14 22.43 0.78
N GLU A 44 7.53 23.43 1.55
CA GLU A 44 6.74 24.01 2.62
C GLU A 44 6.58 25.52 2.41
N GLU A 45 5.41 26.04 2.73
CA GLU A 45 5.18 27.48 2.67
C GLU A 45 5.75 28.16 3.93
N LYS A 46 6.75 29.02 3.74
CA LYS A 46 7.37 29.83 4.79
C LYS A 46 7.46 31.28 4.33
N SER A 47 6.89 32.20 5.10
CA SER A 47 6.97 33.65 4.83
C SER A 47 6.51 34.08 3.42
N GLY A 48 5.58 33.34 2.81
CA GLY A 48 5.07 33.63 1.46
C GLY A 48 5.92 33.09 0.30
N SER A 49 7.01 32.37 0.59
CA SER A 49 7.73 31.53 -0.39
C SER A 49 7.48 30.05 -0.13
N LEU A 50 7.54 29.24 -1.19
CA LEU A 50 7.62 27.79 -1.06
C LEU A 50 9.09 27.40 -0.99
N ASP A 51 9.53 26.96 0.17
CA ASP A 51 10.90 26.55 0.42
C ASP A 51 11.00 25.03 0.30
N VAL A 52 12.10 24.56 -0.30
CA VAL A 52 12.42 23.14 -0.32
C VAL A 52 12.81 22.71 1.08
N ALA A 53 12.06 21.76 1.65
CA ALA A 53 12.33 21.23 2.98
C ALA A 53 13.33 20.07 2.92
N PHE A 54 13.09 19.09 2.05
CA PHE A 54 13.97 17.93 1.90
C PHE A 54 13.78 17.22 0.55
N PHE A 55 14.79 16.43 0.20
CA PHE A 55 14.77 15.44 -0.85
C PHE A 55 14.66 14.04 -0.24
N ALA A 56 13.97 13.12 -0.89
CA ALA A 56 13.81 11.75 -0.42
C ALA A 56 13.69 10.78 -1.60
N ARG A 57 13.79 9.48 -1.28
CA ARG A 57 13.43 8.41 -2.18
C ARG A 57 12.22 7.66 -1.62
N ILE A 58 11.29 7.36 -2.51
CA ILE A 58 10.10 6.58 -2.17
C ILE A 58 10.52 5.12 -2.10
N TYR A 59 10.48 4.54 -0.92
CA TYR A 59 10.77 3.12 -0.71
C TYR A 59 9.56 2.26 -1.03
N ARG A 60 8.39 2.66 -0.55
CA ARG A 60 7.15 1.91 -0.72
C ARG A 60 5.95 2.83 -0.87
N VAL A 61 5.01 2.43 -1.72
CA VAL A 61 3.74 3.15 -1.93
C VAL A 61 2.59 2.28 -1.44
N ARG A 62 1.95 2.66 -0.33
CA ARG A 62 0.74 1.99 0.17
C ARG A 62 -0.49 2.79 -0.25
N ARG A 63 -1.30 2.19 -1.11
CA ARG A 63 -2.53 2.81 -1.63
C ARG A 63 -3.71 2.37 -0.78
N GLY A 64 -4.40 3.34 -0.18
CA GLY A 64 -5.67 3.15 0.49
C GLY A 64 -6.84 3.57 -0.41
N LEU A 65 -8.05 3.57 0.16
CA LEU A 65 -9.24 4.11 -0.52
C LEU A 65 -9.31 5.64 -0.44
N ASP A 66 -8.94 6.20 0.72
CA ASP A 66 -9.08 7.63 1.01
C ASP A 66 -7.74 8.39 0.96
N GLU A 67 -6.64 7.70 1.29
CA GLU A 67 -5.28 8.25 1.27
C GLU A 67 -4.27 7.28 0.64
N THR A 68 -3.16 7.83 0.15
CA THR A 68 -1.95 7.06 -0.18
C THR A 68 -0.82 7.47 0.75
N ALA A 69 -0.16 6.48 1.32
CA ALA A 69 1.05 6.66 2.11
C ALA A 69 2.29 6.40 1.25
N LEU A 70 3.14 7.42 1.13
CA LEU A 70 4.49 7.34 0.57
C LEU A 70 5.46 7.13 1.73
N LEU A 71 6.09 5.96 1.74
CA LEU A 71 7.03 5.56 2.79
C LEU A 71 8.45 5.72 2.25
N LEU A 72 9.28 6.43 3.01
CA LEU A 72 10.63 6.82 2.61
C LEU A 72 11.65 5.89 3.26
N ASP A 73 12.73 5.56 2.54
CA ASP A 73 13.90 4.87 3.09
C ASP A 73 15.00 5.84 3.53
N GLY A 74 14.77 7.14 3.37
CA GLY A 74 15.65 8.19 3.81
C GLY A 74 15.15 9.55 3.35
N LEU A 75 15.59 10.58 4.06
CA LEU A 75 15.38 11.98 3.68
C LEU A 75 16.67 12.75 3.89
N LEU A 76 16.88 13.75 3.04
CA LEU A 76 18.01 14.66 3.10
C LEU A 76 17.47 16.09 3.19
N PRO A 77 17.51 16.72 4.38
CA PRO A 77 17.00 18.06 4.57
C PRO A 77 17.85 19.10 3.83
N VAL A 78 17.21 20.18 3.41
CA VAL A 78 17.88 21.35 2.84
C VAL A 78 18.07 22.38 3.94
N GLU A 79 19.31 22.53 4.40
CA GLU A 79 19.67 23.45 5.47
C GLU A 79 20.75 24.44 5.00
N PRO A 80 20.48 25.76 5.01
CA PRO A 80 19.21 26.41 5.33
C PRO A 80 18.14 26.18 4.23
N PRO A 81 16.84 26.27 4.55
CA PRO A 81 15.78 26.19 3.57
C PRO A 81 15.96 27.22 2.45
N ARG A 82 15.68 26.82 1.21
CA ARG A 82 15.82 27.67 0.03
C ARG A 82 14.54 27.67 -0.81
N PRO A 83 14.14 28.79 -1.40
CA PRO A 83 12.95 28.86 -2.26
C PRO A 83 13.03 27.88 -3.43
N SER A 84 11.93 27.23 -3.79
CA SER A 84 11.85 26.31 -4.94
C SER A 84 12.30 26.97 -6.26
N ARG A 85 12.10 28.29 -6.36
CA ARG A 85 12.47 29.13 -7.51
C ARG A 85 13.97 29.18 -7.76
N ASP A 86 14.79 29.06 -6.72
CA ASP A 86 16.25 28.99 -6.84
C ASP A 86 16.71 27.77 -7.64
N PHE A 87 15.87 26.73 -7.70
CA PHE A 87 16.11 25.48 -8.39
C PHE A 87 15.36 25.37 -9.73
N GLY A 88 14.74 26.46 -10.19
CA GLY A 88 13.90 26.45 -11.39
C GLY A 88 12.59 25.68 -11.24
N ILE A 89 12.18 25.37 -10.01
CA ILE A 89 10.95 24.62 -9.72
C ILE A 89 9.79 25.60 -9.53
N GLN A 90 8.78 25.48 -10.39
CA GLN A 90 7.56 26.26 -10.27
C GLN A 90 6.73 25.79 -9.07
N PRO A 91 6.11 26.72 -8.31
CA PRO A 91 5.15 26.40 -7.26
C PRO A 91 4.03 25.48 -7.76
N PRO A 92 3.78 24.33 -7.11
CA PRO A 92 2.70 23.44 -7.51
C PRO A 92 1.34 24.05 -7.09
N THR A 93 0.34 23.91 -7.96
CA THR A 93 -1.05 24.31 -7.71
C THR A 93 -1.87 23.22 -7.01
N VAL A 94 -1.36 22.00 -7.01
CA VAL A 94 -1.96 20.80 -6.38
C VAL A 94 -1.02 20.26 -5.30
N ALA A 95 -1.53 19.35 -4.46
CA ALA A 95 -0.75 18.74 -3.39
C ALA A 95 0.45 17.92 -3.91
N VAL A 96 0.26 17.17 -5.00
CA VAL A 96 1.32 16.38 -5.64
C VAL A 96 1.31 16.59 -7.15
N SER A 97 2.47 16.89 -7.72
CA SER A 97 2.65 17.03 -9.17
C SER A 97 3.91 16.32 -9.65
N ARG A 98 3.91 15.91 -10.93
CA ARG A 98 5.12 15.39 -11.57
C ARG A 98 6.19 16.49 -11.64
N LEU A 99 7.44 16.10 -11.41
CA LEU A 99 8.61 16.94 -11.62
C LEU A 99 9.49 16.30 -12.69
N GLU A 100 10.02 17.11 -13.60
CA GLU A 100 10.97 16.62 -14.61
C GLU A 100 12.25 16.12 -13.93
N TRP A 101 12.68 14.92 -14.30
CA TRP A 101 13.84 14.26 -13.70
C TRP A 101 15.11 15.13 -13.73
N PRO A 102 15.48 15.79 -14.86
CA PRO A 102 16.66 16.64 -14.89
C PRO A 102 16.58 17.85 -13.94
N THR A 103 15.37 18.39 -13.73
CA THR A 103 15.16 19.50 -12.78
C THR A 103 15.36 19.01 -11.35
N PHE A 104 14.83 17.83 -11.01
CA PHE A 104 15.03 17.21 -9.70
C PHE A 104 16.51 16.94 -9.41
N GLU A 105 17.24 16.34 -10.34
CA GLU A 105 18.68 16.07 -10.18
C GLU A 105 19.49 17.34 -10.03
N SER A 106 19.24 18.35 -10.88
CA SER A 106 19.90 19.64 -10.78
C SER A 106 19.61 20.33 -9.44
N ALA A 107 18.39 20.22 -8.92
CA ALA A 107 18.00 20.77 -7.63
C ALA A 107 18.73 20.05 -6.49
N LEU A 108 18.78 18.71 -6.50
CA LEU A 108 19.47 17.91 -5.50
C LEU A 108 20.97 18.21 -5.48
N LYS A 109 21.59 18.29 -6.66
CA LYS A 109 23.02 18.62 -6.80
C LYS A 109 23.33 20.01 -6.27
N THR A 110 22.46 20.98 -6.58
CA THR A 110 22.64 22.38 -6.18
C THR A 110 22.37 22.62 -4.70
N ALA A 111 21.39 21.92 -4.12
CA ALA A 111 21.00 22.07 -2.72
C ALA A 111 21.93 21.29 -1.78
N CYS A 112 22.27 20.06 -2.15
CA CYS A 112 22.91 19.10 -1.24
C CYS A 112 24.29 18.62 -1.72
N GLY A 113 24.70 18.93 -2.95
CA GLY A 113 26.02 18.53 -3.49
C GLY A 113 26.14 17.06 -3.89
N ILE A 114 25.07 16.28 -3.84
CA ILE A 114 25.07 14.84 -4.10
C ILE A 114 24.24 14.48 -5.34
N ASP A 115 24.39 13.25 -5.81
CA ASP A 115 23.56 12.65 -6.87
C ASP A 115 22.50 11.72 -6.26
N PHE A 116 21.40 11.45 -6.98
CA PHE A 116 20.26 10.69 -6.43
C PHE A 116 20.61 9.32 -5.84
N PRO A 117 21.48 8.49 -6.45
CA PRO A 117 21.86 7.20 -5.87
C PRO A 117 22.59 7.30 -4.52
N ALA A 118 23.16 8.48 -4.20
CA ALA A 118 23.86 8.76 -2.96
C ALA A 118 22.95 9.34 -1.87
N LEU A 119 21.64 9.40 -2.08
CA LEU A 119 20.69 9.75 -1.01
C LEU A 119 20.88 8.80 0.18
N PRO A 120 20.84 9.34 1.41
CA PRO A 120 21.02 8.54 2.62
C PRO A 120 19.91 7.49 2.73
N ILE A 121 20.28 6.33 3.25
CA ILE A 121 19.36 5.26 3.62
C ILE A 121 19.35 5.17 5.15
N ILE A 122 18.17 5.00 5.74
CA ILE A 122 18.03 4.81 7.18
C ILE A 122 18.76 3.54 7.63
N GLU A 123 19.50 3.66 8.73
CA GLU A 123 20.30 2.55 9.26
C GLU A 123 19.75 2.03 10.60
N GLY A 124 18.72 2.67 11.17
CA GLY A 124 18.15 2.27 12.47
C GLY A 124 18.98 2.76 13.67
N LYS A 125 19.76 3.83 13.49
CA LYS A 125 20.61 4.40 14.53
C LYS A 125 19.79 5.11 15.59
N THR A 126 18.71 5.79 15.19
CA THR A 126 17.82 6.51 16.12
C THR A 126 16.61 5.65 16.52
N PRO A 127 15.98 5.89 17.69
CA PRO A 127 14.71 5.24 18.05
C PRO A 127 13.63 5.40 16.98
N GLU A 128 13.56 6.58 16.36
CA GLU A 128 12.57 6.92 15.33
C GLU A 128 12.77 6.06 14.08
N GLU A 129 14.02 5.92 13.60
CA GLU A 129 14.34 5.06 12.46
C GLU A 129 14.01 3.59 12.75
N ARG A 130 14.34 3.09 13.95
CA ARG A 130 14.02 1.69 14.31
C ARG A 130 12.52 1.42 14.37
N ASN A 131 11.75 2.39 14.83
CA ASN A 131 10.29 2.28 14.84
C ASN A 131 9.75 2.27 13.42
N HIS A 132 10.21 3.19 12.56
CA HIS A 132 9.82 3.21 11.15
C HIS A 132 10.18 1.91 10.42
N ILE A 133 11.38 1.37 10.61
CA ILE A 133 11.78 0.08 10.02
C ILE A 133 10.86 -1.07 10.48
N ARG A 134 10.49 -1.08 11.77
CA ARG A 134 9.54 -2.06 12.30
C ARG A 134 8.16 -1.90 11.66
N ASP A 135 7.69 -0.67 11.53
CA ASP A 135 6.41 -0.36 10.90
C ASP A 135 6.40 -0.77 9.42
N LEU A 136 7.50 -0.50 8.68
CA LEU A 136 7.68 -0.95 7.30
C LEU A 136 7.54 -2.47 7.16
N LEU A 137 8.21 -3.23 8.03
CA LEU A 137 8.13 -4.68 8.06
C LEU A 137 6.72 -5.15 8.43
N GLN A 138 6.12 -4.57 9.47
CA GLN A 138 4.77 -4.91 9.90
C GLN A 138 3.78 -4.69 8.77
N TRP A 139 3.78 -3.52 8.11
CA TRP A 139 2.91 -3.25 6.99
C TRP A 139 3.20 -4.14 5.76
N ALA A 140 4.44 -4.60 5.58
CA ALA A 140 4.76 -5.55 4.50
C ALA A 140 4.10 -6.89 4.76
N VAL A 141 4.23 -7.39 5.99
CA VAL A 141 3.64 -8.66 6.41
C VAL A 141 2.11 -8.56 6.45
N GLU A 142 1.55 -7.47 6.96
CA GLU A 142 0.09 -7.28 7.00
C GLU A 142 -0.52 -7.22 5.60
N ASP A 143 0.04 -6.42 4.70
CA ASP A 143 -0.48 -6.31 3.33
C ASP A 143 -0.33 -7.64 2.58
N ASP A 144 0.76 -8.38 2.81
CA ASP A 144 0.98 -9.67 2.16
C ASP A 144 0.11 -10.79 2.72
N LEU A 145 -0.10 -10.85 4.05
CA LEU A 145 -0.84 -11.95 4.68
C LEU A 145 -2.35 -11.70 4.74
N LEU A 146 -2.76 -10.44 4.94
CA LEU A 146 -4.16 -10.06 5.20
C LEU A 146 -4.81 -9.33 4.02
N GLY A 147 -3.99 -8.75 3.14
CA GLY A 147 -4.44 -8.08 1.94
C GLY A 147 -5.05 -6.68 2.16
N PRO A 148 -5.28 -5.94 1.06
CA PRO A 148 -4.83 -6.26 -0.29
C PRO A 148 -3.36 -5.91 -0.50
N ALA A 149 -2.58 -6.82 -1.09
CA ALA A 149 -1.15 -6.63 -1.33
C ALA A 149 -0.90 -5.61 -2.46
N ASP A 150 -1.71 -5.65 -3.51
CA ASP A 150 -1.60 -4.75 -4.67
C ASP A 150 -2.51 -3.50 -4.57
N GLY A 151 -2.98 -3.20 -3.36
CA GLY A 151 -3.79 -2.01 -3.07
C GLY A 151 -5.29 -2.15 -3.40
N PRO A 152 -6.04 -1.05 -3.50
CA PRO A 152 -7.50 -1.07 -3.39
C PRO A 152 -8.22 -1.69 -4.58
N VAL A 153 -7.57 -1.73 -5.76
CA VAL A 153 -8.11 -2.23 -7.04
C VAL A 153 -7.38 -3.49 -7.52
N GLU A 154 -6.88 -4.28 -6.56
CA GLU A 154 -6.14 -5.52 -6.80
C GLU A 154 -6.87 -6.53 -7.69
N GLU A 155 -6.09 -7.27 -8.49
CA GLU A 155 -6.53 -8.42 -9.27
C GLU A 155 -5.64 -9.64 -8.96
N ILE A 156 -6.23 -10.71 -8.43
CA ILE A 156 -5.53 -11.96 -8.11
C ILE A 156 -5.74 -12.94 -9.27
N VAL A 157 -4.64 -13.45 -9.84
CA VAL A 157 -4.64 -14.37 -10.98
C VAL A 157 -4.07 -15.71 -10.56
N GLY A 158 -4.68 -16.80 -11.02
CA GLY A 158 -4.12 -18.15 -10.90
C GLY A 158 -4.36 -18.87 -9.57
N MET A 159 -4.95 -18.21 -8.57
CA MET A 159 -5.32 -18.82 -7.28
C MET A 159 -6.61 -18.22 -6.72
N SER A 160 -7.16 -18.84 -5.66
CA SER A 160 -8.31 -18.27 -4.95
C SER A 160 -7.85 -17.14 -4.01
N VAL A 161 -8.79 -16.28 -3.63
CA VAL A 161 -8.53 -15.21 -2.64
C VAL A 161 -8.10 -15.79 -1.29
N ARG A 162 -8.58 -17.00 -0.94
CA ARG A 162 -8.23 -17.69 0.31
C ARG A 162 -6.81 -18.25 0.27
N ASP A 163 -6.37 -18.71 -0.89
CA ASP A 163 -4.98 -19.18 -1.05
C ASP A 163 -4.01 -17.99 -0.99
N ARG A 164 -4.47 -16.80 -1.42
CA ARG A 164 -3.67 -15.58 -1.38
C ARG A 164 -3.52 -15.00 0.03
N TYR A 165 -4.57 -15.08 0.85
CA TYR A 165 -4.62 -14.43 2.16
C TYR A 165 -5.03 -15.37 3.28
N LEU A 166 -4.33 -15.29 4.41
CA LEU A 166 -4.55 -16.12 5.60
C LEU A 166 -5.77 -15.70 6.43
N VAL A 167 -6.73 -15.02 5.80
CA VAL A 167 -7.95 -14.53 6.45
C VAL A 167 -9.12 -15.45 6.11
N GLY A 168 -10.03 -15.61 7.07
CA GLY A 168 -11.28 -16.35 6.85
C GLY A 168 -12.20 -15.65 5.85
N LYS A 169 -13.14 -16.40 5.27
CA LYS A 169 -14.24 -15.84 4.46
C LYS A 169 -15.40 -15.48 5.38
N LEU A 170 -15.97 -14.29 5.23
CA LEU A 170 -17.33 -13.99 5.69
C LEU A 170 -18.27 -14.07 4.50
N ALA A 171 -19.42 -14.72 4.67
CA ALA A 171 -20.47 -14.71 3.65
C ALA A 171 -21.73 -14.01 4.18
N PRO A 172 -22.57 -13.49 3.27
CA PRO A 172 -23.91 -13.05 3.64
C PRO A 172 -24.68 -14.14 4.41
N PRO A 173 -25.61 -13.77 5.30
CA PRO A 173 -26.52 -14.72 5.92
C PRO A 173 -27.23 -15.59 4.87
N ASP A 174 -27.48 -16.86 5.19
CA ASP A 174 -28.19 -17.81 4.34
C ASP A 174 -27.54 -18.10 2.97
N THR A 175 -26.23 -17.85 2.83
CA THR A 175 -25.49 -18.20 1.61
C THR A 175 -25.52 -19.71 1.39
N ARG A 176 -26.21 -20.14 0.32
CA ARG A 176 -26.14 -21.51 -0.19
C ARG A 176 -24.96 -21.65 -1.14
N VAL A 177 -24.07 -22.59 -0.88
CA VAL A 177 -22.99 -22.93 -1.81
C VAL A 177 -23.58 -23.87 -2.88
N PRO A 178 -23.49 -23.52 -4.17
CA PRO A 178 -23.86 -24.43 -5.26
C PRO A 178 -23.00 -25.70 -5.24
N ASP A 179 -23.58 -26.87 -5.51
CA ASP A 179 -22.91 -28.18 -5.43
C ASP A 179 -21.66 -28.30 -6.33
N ASP A 180 -21.53 -27.47 -7.37
CA ASP A 180 -20.37 -27.43 -8.29
C ASP A 180 -19.16 -26.64 -7.76
N GLN A 181 -19.30 -25.97 -6.61
CA GLN A 181 -18.22 -25.25 -5.91
C GLN A 181 -17.74 -26.00 -4.65
N VAL A 182 -18.22 -27.23 -4.47
CA VAL A 182 -17.90 -28.11 -3.34
C VAL A 182 -16.77 -29.04 -3.78
N GLU A 183 -15.60 -28.92 -3.18
CA GLU A 183 -14.61 -30.01 -3.25
C GLU A 183 -15.05 -31.09 -2.27
N ASP A 184 -15.42 -32.27 -2.78
CA ASP A 184 -15.78 -33.45 -1.98
C ASP A 184 -14.63 -33.76 -1.01
N LEU A 185 -14.93 -33.79 0.30
CA LEU A 185 -13.97 -34.30 1.27
C LEU A 185 -13.73 -35.79 0.97
N PRO A 186 -12.49 -36.25 0.72
CA PRO A 186 -12.21 -37.68 0.70
C PRO A 186 -12.60 -38.31 2.04
N ASP A 187 -13.30 -39.45 1.96
CA ASP A 187 -13.62 -40.28 3.12
C ASP A 187 -12.31 -40.62 3.86
N ALA A 188 -12.24 -40.31 5.16
CA ALA A 188 -11.06 -40.57 5.99
C ALA A 188 -10.65 -42.06 6.05
N ALA A 189 -11.49 -42.96 5.51
CA ALA A 189 -11.22 -44.40 5.40
C ALA A 189 -10.44 -44.81 4.14
N THR A 190 -10.25 -43.91 3.16
CA THR A 190 -9.51 -44.20 1.91
C THR A 190 -8.15 -43.50 1.79
N ALA A 191 -7.69 -42.82 2.85
CA ALA A 191 -6.40 -42.14 2.86
C ALA A 191 -5.24 -43.15 2.72
N ASN A 192 -4.66 -43.21 1.52
CA ASN A 192 -3.44 -43.95 1.25
C ASN A 192 -2.26 -43.11 1.75
N PRO A 193 -1.40 -43.61 2.67
CA PRO A 193 -0.37 -42.79 3.31
C PRO A 193 0.80 -42.38 2.39
N GLU A 194 0.76 -42.72 1.10
CA GLU A 194 1.77 -42.38 0.09
C GLU A 194 1.20 -41.62 -1.13
N GLY A 195 -0.05 -41.13 -1.06
CA GLY A 195 -0.66 -40.27 -2.08
C GLY A 195 -0.57 -38.79 -1.72
N ASP A 196 -0.32 -37.94 -2.72
CA ASP A 196 -0.43 -36.46 -2.67
C ASP A 196 -1.90 -36.02 -2.53
N ASP A 197 -2.62 -36.59 -1.56
CA ASP A 197 -4.01 -36.25 -1.27
C ASP A 197 -3.99 -35.10 -0.26
N ARG A 198 -4.27 -33.90 -0.76
CA ARG A 198 -4.50 -32.70 0.04
C ARG A 198 -5.49 -33.02 1.15
N GLU A 199 -5.14 -32.70 2.40
CA GLU A 199 -6.03 -32.83 3.53
C GLU A 199 -7.36 -32.13 3.22
N ALA A 200 -8.45 -32.88 3.37
CA ALA A 200 -9.79 -32.41 3.13
C ALA A 200 -10.15 -31.25 4.08
N GLU A 201 -10.32 -30.04 3.54
CA GLU A 201 -10.60 -28.83 4.32
C GLU A 201 -12.00 -28.87 4.95
N ALA A 202 -12.10 -28.65 6.26
CA ALA A 202 -13.38 -28.56 6.98
C ALA A 202 -14.33 -27.44 6.49
N SER A 203 -13.84 -26.55 5.62
CA SER A 203 -14.54 -25.37 5.11
C SER A 203 -15.26 -25.58 3.78
N THR A 204 -15.00 -26.70 3.08
CA THR A 204 -15.70 -27.08 1.84
C THR A 204 -16.97 -27.86 2.13
N SER A 205 -17.15 -28.34 3.37
CA SER A 205 -18.42 -28.85 3.85
C SER A 205 -19.48 -27.75 3.83
N ASN A 206 -20.67 -28.04 3.29
CA ASN A 206 -21.89 -27.21 3.31
C ASN A 206 -22.29 -26.64 4.70
N SER A 207 -21.56 -26.97 5.76
CA SER A 207 -21.90 -26.71 7.16
C SER A 207 -21.31 -25.41 7.75
N LEU A 208 -20.22 -24.86 7.20
CA LEU A 208 -19.51 -23.72 7.83
C LEU A 208 -19.23 -22.59 6.86
N VAL A 209 -20.29 -21.88 6.46
CA VAL A 209 -20.16 -20.57 5.84
C VAL A 209 -20.41 -19.50 6.92
N PRO A 210 -19.37 -19.03 7.64
CA PRO A 210 -19.57 -18.11 8.73
C PRO A 210 -20.09 -16.76 8.21
N SER A 211 -21.18 -16.31 8.81
CA SER A 211 -21.82 -15.01 8.54
C SER A 211 -21.65 -14.03 9.71
N SER A 212 -20.82 -14.40 10.69
CA SER A 212 -20.49 -13.60 11.87
C SER A 212 -19.04 -13.80 12.28
N PHE A 213 -18.40 -12.77 12.83
CA PHE A 213 -17.12 -12.86 13.54
C PHE A 213 -17.27 -12.21 14.93
N GLY A 214 -16.46 -12.64 15.89
CA GLY A 214 -16.45 -12.08 17.25
C GLY A 214 -15.04 -11.70 17.67
N PHE A 215 -14.92 -10.66 18.49
CA PHE A 215 -13.67 -10.28 19.14
C PHE A 215 -13.94 -9.87 20.59
N THR A 216 -12.93 -9.91 21.44
CA THR A 216 -13.00 -9.50 22.84
C THR A 216 -11.80 -8.61 23.15
N PHE A 217 -12.02 -7.53 23.90
CA PHE A 217 -10.99 -6.58 24.30
C PHE A 217 -11.33 -5.97 25.65
N CYS A 218 -10.34 -5.43 26.34
CA CYS A 218 -10.51 -4.74 27.61
C CYS A 218 -10.61 -3.23 27.40
N VAL A 219 -11.43 -2.56 28.21
CA VAL A 219 -11.55 -1.10 28.25
C VAL A 219 -11.32 -0.60 29.67
N ASP A 220 -10.94 0.68 29.79
CA ASP A 220 -10.88 1.34 31.09
C ASP A 220 -12.30 1.50 31.69
N GLY A 221 -12.39 1.42 33.02
CA GLY A 221 -13.68 1.51 33.73
C GLY A 221 -14.39 2.86 33.58
N SER A 222 -13.69 3.90 33.14
CA SER A 222 -14.26 5.24 32.85
C SER A 222 -14.77 5.41 31.41
N ALA A 223 -14.52 4.44 30.52
CA ALA A 223 -14.94 4.51 29.12
C ALA A 223 -16.47 4.52 29.00
N LYS A 224 -17.03 5.52 28.30
CA LYS A 224 -18.50 5.70 28.16
C LYS A 224 -19.08 5.15 26.86
N ALA A 225 -18.24 4.93 25.85
CA ALA A 225 -18.62 4.43 24.54
C ALA A 225 -17.44 3.74 23.86
N VAL A 226 -17.74 2.83 22.94
CA VAL A 226 -16.77 2.18 22.05
C VAL A 226 -17.22 2.44 20.62
N GLU A 227 -16.32 2.98 19.80
CA GLU A 227 -16.50 3.03 18.34
C GLU A 227 -15.83 1.79 17.73
N VAL A 228 -16.57 1.04 16.92
CA VAL A 228 -16.06 -0.12 16.20
C VAL A 228 -16.11 0.19 14.71
N ARG A 229 -14.97 0.07 14.04
CA ARG A 229 -14.86 0.11 12.58
C ARG A 229 -14.46 -1.26 12.08
N ALA A 230 -15.22 -1.77 11.12
CA ALA A 230 -14.92 -3.02 10.44
C ALA A 230 -14.78 -2.77 8.95
N SER A 231 -13.81 -3.41 8.33
CA SER A 231 -13.56 -3.38 6.90
C SER A 231 -13.25 -4.80 6.41
N TRP A 232 -13.54 -5.07 5.15
CA TRP A 232 -13.27 -6.34 4.50
C TRP A 232 -13.01 -6.12 3.02
N GLY A 233 -12.26 -7.04 2.39
CA GLY A 233 -12.15 -7.10 0.94
C GLY A 233 -13.33 -7.90 0.36
N ARG A 234 -13.99 -7.36 -0.66
CA ARG A 234 -14.91 -8.14 -1.50
C ARG A 234 -14.26 -8.36 -2.84
N TYR A 235 -14.25 -9.62 -3.28
CA TYR A 235 -13.64 -10.02 -4.53
C TYR A 235 -14.67 -10.74 -5.39
N GLU A 236 -14.69 -10.41 -6.67
CA GLU A 236 -15.55 -11.03 -7.67
C GLU A 236 -14.71 -11.64 -8.77
N ARG A 237 -15.12 -12.81 -9.25
CA ARG A 237 -14.45 -13.48 -10.36
C ARG A 237 -14.87 -12.81 -11.67
N THR A 238 -13.91 -12.22 -12.37
CA THR A 238 -14.14 -11.46 -13.60
C THR A 238 -13.02 -11.71 -14.62
N GLU A 239 -13.18 -11.10 -15.80
CA GLU A 239 -12.12 -10.94 -16.79
C GLU A 239 -11.30 -9.68 -16.47
N SER A 240 -9.98 -9.82 -16.45
CA SER A 240 -9.01 -8.74 -16.31
C SER A 240 -8.96 -7.92 -17.61
N GLU A 241 -8.62 -6.65 -17.49
CA GLU A 241 -8.24 -5.81 -18.63
C GLU A 241 -6.91 -6.27 -19.26
N ARG A 242 -6.13 -7.08 -18.54
CA ARG A 242 -4.89 -7.69 -19.03
C ARG A 242 -5.21 -8.94 -19.84
N THR A 243 -4.52 -9.10 -20.97
CA THR A 243 -4.64 -10.25 -21.85
C THR A 243 -3.41 -11.15 -21.78
N THR A 244 -3.59 -12.43 -22.07
CA THR A 244 -2.49 -13.35 -22.35
C THR A 244 -1.76 -12.98 -23.65
N GLU A 245 -0.63 -13.63 -23.93
CA GLU A 245 0.10 -13.48 -25.21
C GLU A 245 -0.80 -13.81 -26.43
N ASP A 246 -1.78 -14.70 -26.24
CA ASP A 246 -2.78 -15.07 -27.25
C ASP A 246 -3.95 -14.07 -27.38
N GLY A 247 -3.91 -12.95 -26.65
CA GLY A 247 -4.93 -11.90 -26.68
C GLY A 247 -6.23 -12.24 -25.95
N LYS A 248 -6.27 -13.33 -25.15
CA LYS A 248 -7.45 -13.68 -24.35
C LYS A 248 -7.42 -12.97 -23.00
N PRO A 249 -8.56 -12.47 -22.50
CA PRO A 249 -8.60 -11.85 -21.18
C PRO A 249 -8.27 -12.87 -20.09
N ILE A 250 -7.45 -12.44 -19.12
CA ILE A 250 -7.05 -13.29 -18.00
C ILE A 250 -8.21 -13.35 -17.01
N ARG A 251 -8.61 -14.56 -16.59
CA ARG A 251 -9.56 -14.71 -15.48
C ARG A 251 -8.87 -14.37 -14.17
N CYS A 252 -9.46 -13.45 -13.41
CA CYS A 252 -8.94 -13.00 -12.12
C CYS A 252 -10.05 -12.88 -11.06
N TRP A 253 -9.64 -12.77 -9.81
CA TRP A 253 -10.47 -12.23 -8.73
C TRP A 253 -10.16 -10.74 -8.61
N LYS A 254 -11.14 -9.89 -8.92
CA LYS A 254 -11.00 -8.43 -8.83
C LYS A 254 -11.63 -7.94 -7.54
N ARG A 255 -10.88 -7.11 -6.80
CA ARG A 255 -11.40 -6.40 -5.64
C ARG A 255 -12.40 -5.33 -6.09
N ILE A 256 -13.56 -5.26 -5.43
CA ILE A 256 -14.63 -4.29 -5.71
C ILE A 256 -14.94 -3.40 -4.53
#